data_AF-A0A966ZB55-F1
#
_entry.id   AF-A0A966ZB55-F1
#
_cell.length_a   1.000
_cell.length_b   1.000
_cell.length_c   1.000
_cell.angle_alpha   90.00
_cell.angle_beta   90.00
_cell.angle_gamma   90.00
#
_symmetry.space_group_name_H-M   'P 1'
#
loop_
_entity.id
_entity.type
_entity.pdbx_description
1 polymer ?
#
loop_
_entity_poly.entity_id
_entity_poly.type
_entity_poly.pdbx_seq_one_letter_code
_entity_poly.pdbx_strand_id
1 'polypeptide(L)' 'MANRYWVGGTGTWNTTSTANWSASSGGASGASVPTSADNVFFDQAGTYTVTMTGALACLDITVSAGTVTFA' A
#
# COMPACT_ATOMS: atom_id res chain seq x y z
N MET A 1 14.70 -3.20 -5.53
CA MET A 1 13.87 -3.48 -4.36
C MET A 1 13.58 -2.19 -3.64
N ALA A 2 12.35 -1.68 -3.69
CA ALA A 2 11.91 -0.60 -2.83
C ALA A 2 10.83 -1.09 -1.86
N ASN A 3 10.70 -0.41 -0.73
CA ASN A 3 9.60 -0.62 0.20
C ASN A 3 8.49 0.39 -0.07
N ARG A 4 7.24 -0.08 -0.02
CA ARG A 4 6.04 0.71 -0.27
C ARG A 4 5.07 0.55 0.88
N TYR A 5 4.84 1.64 1.59
CA TYR A 5 4.00 1.68 2.78
C TYR A 5 2.66 2.32 2.43
N TRP A 6 1.58 1.63 2.75
CA TRP A 6 0.24 2.18 2.58
C TRP A 6 -0.06 3.22 3.66
N VAL A 7 -0.35 4.45 3.26
CA VAL A 7 -0.63 5.58 4.19
C VAL A 7 -2.03 6.19 3.99
N GLY A 8 -2.81 5.67 3.05
CA GLY A 8 -4.09 6.26 2.63
C GLY A 8 -5.30 5.95 3.52
N GLY A 9 -5.17 5.07 4.52
CA GLY A 9 -6.33 4.53 5.25
C GLY A 9 -7.28 3.80 4.29
N THR A 10 -8.59 4.09 4.35
CA THR A 10 -9.52 3.59 3.34
C THR A 10 -9.28 4.29 2.01
N GLY A 11 -8.99 3.52 0.96
CA GLY A 11 -8.65 4.10 -0.34
C GLY A 11 -8.44 3.06 -1.43
N THR A 12 -8.02 3.53 -2.61
CA THR A 12 -7.84 2.68 -3.78
C THR A 12 -6.36 2.40 -4.06
N TRP A 13 -5.99 1.12 -4.13
CA TRP A 13 -4.76 0.69 -4.79
C TRP A 13 -5.08 0.46 -6.27
N ASN A 14 -4.53 1.31 -7.13
CA ASN A 14 -4.57 1.14 -8.57
C ASN A 14 -3.15 1.25 -9.17
N THR A 15 -3.05 1.10 -10.49
CA THR A 15 -1.77 1.03 -11.21
C THR A 15 -1.06 2.39 -11.39
N THR A 16 -1.69 3.51 -11.05
CA THR A 16 -1.18 4.85 -11.39
C THR A 16 -1.10 5.83 -10.21
N SER A 17 -1.92 5.65 -9.17
CA SER A 17 -2.05 6.59 -8.06
C SER A 17 -0.95 6.42 -7.03
N THR A 18 -0.17 7.48 -6.82
CA THR A 18 0.88 7.56 -5.79
C THR A 18 0.36 8.11 -4.45
N ALA A 19 -0.92 8.49 -4.39
CA ALA A 19 -1.51 9.21 -3.25
C ALA A 19 -1.55 8.39 -1.96
N ASN A 20 -1.55 7.06 -2.06
CA ASN A 20 -1.66 6.17 -0.90
C ASN A 20 -0.33 5.49 -0.53
N TRP A 21 0.76 5.81 -1.22
CA TRP A 21 2.05 5.13 -1.07
C TRP A 21 3.12 6.05 -0.49
N SER A 22 3.86 5.55 0.50
CA SER A 22 5.06 6.17 1.05
C SER A 22 6.30 5.31 0.87
N ALA A 23 7.47 5.93 0.87
CA ALA A 23 8.77 5.25 0.82
C ALA A 23 9.27 4.80 2.21
N SER A 24 8.57 5.19 3.28
CA SER A 24 8.89 4.84 4.66
C SER A 24 7.62 4.69 5.51
N SER A 25 7.66 3.84 6.54
CA SER A 25 6.58 3.69 7.54
C SER A 25 6.15 5.04 8.11
N GLY A 26 4.85 5.36 8.02
CA GLY A 26 4.28 6.63 8.50
C GLY A 26 4.77 7.90 7.79
N GLY A 27 5.49 7.76 6.67
CA GLY A 27 6.02 8.89 5.90
C GLY A 27 4.96 9.59 5.06
N ALA A 28 5.38 10.66 4.36
CA ALA A 28 4.52 11.36 3.42
C ALA A 28 4.13 10.48 2.22
N SER A 29 2.94 10.69 1.67
CA SER A 29 2.49 10.08 0.42
C SER A 29 3.26 10.60 -0.80
N GLY A 30 3.17 9.89 -1.92
CA GLY A 30 3.74 10.29 -3.21
C GLY A 30 4.81 9.34 -3.75
N ALA A 31 5.06 8.22 -3.07
CA ALA A 31 5.90 7.16 -3.61
C ALA A 31 5.21 6.48 -4.82
N SER A 32 6.02 5.89 -5.71
CA SER A 32 5.51 5.16 -6.86
C SER A 32 4.62 3.99 -6.44
N VAL A 33 3.67 3.61 -7.30
CA VAL A 33 2.90 2.36 -7.13
C VAL A 33 3.87 1.17 -7.10
N PRO A 34 3.65 0.17 -6.22
CA PRO A 34 4.48 -1.04 -6.18
C PRO A 34 4.47 -1.80 -7.50
N THR A 35 5.61 -2.42 -7.81
CA THR A 35 5.77 -3.38 -8.91
C THR A 35 6.14 -4.75 -8.34
N SER A 36 6.24 -5.78 -9.18
CA SER A 36 6.67 -7.13 -8.78
C SER A 36 8.07 -7.21 -8.15
N ALA A 37 8.84 -6.12 -8.16
CA ALA A 37 10.16 -6.02 -7.53
C ALA A 37 10.15 -5.24 -6.20
N ASP A 38 8.97 -4.87 -5.68
CA ASP A 38 8.82 -4.02 -4.49
C ASP A 38 8.02 -4.71 -3.39
N ASN A 39 8.43 -4.45 -2.14
CA ASN A 39 7.80 -4.99 -0.95
C ASN A 39 6.69 -4.05 -0.49
N VAL A 40 5.53 -4.59 -0.14
CA VAL A 40 4.35 -3.82 0.26
C VAL A 40 4.04 -4.03 1.73
N PHE A 41 3.84 -2.92 2.45
CA PHE A 41 3.58 -2.90 3.88
C PHE A 41 2.28 -2.18 4.20
N PHE A 42 1.45 -2.86 4.99
CA PHE A 42 0.28 -2.29 5.65
C PHE A 42 0.53 -2.33 7.16
N ASP A 43 1.05 -1.24 7.70
CA ASP A 43 1.50 -1.09 9.09
C ASP A 43 0.71 -0.02 9.88
N GLN A 44 -0.30 0.59 9.24
CA GLN A 44 -1.21 1.51 9.91
C GLN A 44 -2.17 0.75 10.84
N ALA A 45 -2.26 1.18 12.09
CA ALA A 45 -3.25 0.66 13.04
C ALA A 45 -4.68 1.12 12.67
N GLY A 46 -5.68 0.32 13.07
CA GLY A 46 -7.10 0.59 12.79
C GLY A 46 -7.68 -0.34 11.73
N THR A 47 -8.94 -0.09 11.36
CA THR A 47 -9.67 -0.88 10.36
C THR A 47 -9.92 -0.04 9.12
N TYR A 48 -9.53 -0.54 7.96
CA TYR A 48 -9.73 0.16 6.68
C TYR A 48 -9.85 -0.80 5.51
N THR A 49 -10.41 -0.28 4.41
CA THR A 49 -10.59 -1.03 3.18
C THR A 49 -9.68 -0.49 2.09
N VAL A 50 -8.94 -1.38 1.46
CA VAL A 50 -8.13 -1.10 0.27
C VAL A 50 -8.86 -1.68 -0.92
N THR A 51 -9.47 -0.81 -1.71
CA THR A 51 -10.12 -1.20 -2.97
C THR A 51 -9.05 -1.44 -4.03
N MET A 52 -9.01 -2.64 -4.60
CA MET A 52 -8.03 -3.04 -5.60
C MET A 52 -8.62 -2.92 -7.00
N THR A 53 -8.00 -2.10 -7.85
CA THR A 53 -8.46 -1.92 -9.24
C THR A 53 -7.31 -2.06 -10.23
N GLY A 54 -7.46 -2.98 -11.18
CA GLY A 54 -6.46 -3.27 -12.21
C GLY A 54 -5.53 -4.44 -11.86
N ALA A 55 -4.50 -4.65 -12.69
CA ALA A 55 -3.49 -5.69 -12.50
C ALA A 55 -2.39 -5.20 -11.55
N LEU A 56 -2.57 -5.47 -10.26
CA LEU A 56 -1.63 -5.09 -9.20
C LEU A 56 -0.56 -6.17 -9.02
N ALA A 57 0.68 -5.76 -8.77
CA ALA A 57 1.79 -6.68 -8.52
C ALA A 57 2.71 -6.12 -7.42
N CYS A 58 3.23 -7.02 -6.60
CA CYS A 58 4.23 -6.76 -5.57
C CYS A 58 5.08 -8.02 -5.37
N LEU A 59 6.25 -7.87 -4.76
CA LEU A 59 7.09 -9.01 -4.39
C LEU A 59 6.50 -9.76 -3.20
N ASP A 60 6.18 -9.02 -2.14
CA ASP A 60 5.55 -9.53 -0.92
C ASP A 60 4.55 -8.50 -0.37
N ILE A 61 3.59 -9.00 0.40
CA ILE A 61 2.66 -8.19 1.19
C ILE A 61 2.84 -8.57 2.65
N THR A 62 3.12 -7.56 3.47
CA THR A 62 3.17 -7.68 4.93
C THR A 62 2.07 -6.83 5.54
N VAL A 63 1.20 -7.45 6.33
CA VAL A 63 0.25 -6.75 7.20
C VAL A 63 0.73 -6.92 8.64
N SER A 64 1.29 -5.86 9.21
CA SER A 64 1.92 -5.91 10.54
C SER A 64 1.09 -5.24 11.64
N ALA A 65 0.11 -4.41 11.27
CA ALA A 65 -0.84 -3.80 12.20
C ALA A 65 -2.20 -3.54 11.54
N GLY A 66 -3.22 -3.42 12.37
CA GLY A 66 -4.59 -3.12 11.93
C GLY A 66 -5.34 -4.32 11.36
N THR A 67 -6.53 -4.05 10.83
CA THR A 67 -7.37 -5.00 10.09
C THR A 67 -7.62 -4.41 8.71
N VAL A 68 -7.03 -5.03 7.69
CA VAL A 68 -7.10 -4.56 6.30
C VAL A 68 -8.04 -5.46 5.53
N THR A 69 -9.09 -4.86 4.96
CA THR A 69 -9.97 -5.54 4.00
C THR A 69 -9.51 -5.19 2.60
N PHE A 70 -9.19 -6.20 1.79
CA PHE A 70 -8.95 -6.03 0.36
C PHE A 70 -10.25 -6.29 -0.38
N ALA A 71 -10.76 -5.30 -1.12
CA ALA A 71 -12.06 -5.32 -1.78
C ALA A 71 -11.95 -5.06 -3.28
#